data_AF-A0A165CZV7-F1
#
_entry.id   AF-A0A165CZV7-F1
#
_cell.length_a   1.000
_cell.length_b   1.000
_cell.length_c   1.000
_cell.angle_alpha   90.00
_cell.angle_beta   90.00
_cell.angle_gamma   90.00
#
_symmetry.space_group_name_H-M   'P 1'
#
loop_
_entity.id
_entity.type
_entity.pdbx_description
1 polymer ?
#
loop_
_entity_poly.entity_id
_entity_poly.type
_entity_poly.pdbx_seq_one_letter_code
_entity_poly.pdbx_strand_id
1 'polypeptide(L)'
;MIEDAEEQGLLHPNSGSMIFEGTVGSTGISLATVARARGYDTTIIMPDDVSAEKRQALLCLGAHVEQVRPASIVDQKQFVNLARQRALAFGRTTLPQESVKDAVETASEADPAPPTDDIVVASQASPTEALHQPNGALRGLELEEAPRGFFADQFENRSNHDAHYLGTGPEIWRQTNGTLDAFVAGAGTGGTISGTGQYLKEQKPELLIALADPQGSGLYNKIRYGVMFDPKEKEGSKRRHQVRVLVLPPINEVLTDCVGGHGRRRDRYQSPDEELRAGTADN
;
A
#
# COMPACT_ATOMS: atom_id res chain seq x y z
N MET A 1 4.23 7.23 6.29
CA MET A 1 2.85 6.70 6.35
C MET A 1 2.24 7.00 7.70
N ILE A 2 2.66 6.32 8.79
CA ILE A 2 2.10 6.61 10.13
C ILE A 2 2.48 8.02 10.56
N GLU A 3 3.76 8.39 10.47
CA GLU A 3 4.23 9.75 10.80
C GLU A 3 3.54 10.82 9.96
N ASP A 4 3.46 10.62 8.64
CA ASP A 4 2.72 11.51 7.73
C ASP A 4 1.23 11.65 8.11
N ALA A 5 0.58 10.57 8.53
CA ALA A 5 -0.80 10.62 9.02
C ALA A 5 -0.92 11.35 10.37
N GLU A 6 0.08 11.23 11.25
CA GLU A 6 0.14 11.99 12.50
C GLU A 6 0.35 13.49 12.24
N GLU A 7 1.26 13.85 11.34
CA GLU A 7 1.53 15.23 10.92
C GLU A 7 0.31 15.89 10.31
N GLN A 8 -0.51 15.12 9.58
CA GLN A 8 -1.78 15.57 9.01
C GLN A 8 -2.95 15.59 10.03
N GLY A 9 -2.75 15.15 11.27
CA GLY A 9 -3.80 15.05 12.29
C GLY A 9 -4.85 13.96 12.00
N LEU A 10 -4.52 12.98 11.16
CA LEU A 10 -5.38 11.82 10.88
C LEU A 10 -5.25 10.73 11.96
N LEU A 11 -4.09 10.65 12.59
CA LEU A 11 -3.79 9.73 13.68
C LEU A 11 -3.22 10.47 14.90
N HIS A 12 -3.61 10.00 16.08
CA HIS A 12 -3.08 10.48 17.36
C HIS A 12 -2.66 9.29 18.23
N PRO A 13 -1.42 9.24 18.73
CA PRO A 13 -0.94 8.12 19.55
C PRO A 13 -1.84 7.84 20.75
N ASN A 14 -2.12 6.56 21.02
CA ASN A 14 -2.97 6.11 22.13
C ASN A 14 -4.44 6.58 22.07
N SER A 15 -4.92 7.09 20.94
CA SER A 15 -6.33 7.48 20.79
C SER A 15 -7.29 6.28 20.59
N GLY A 16 -6.78 5.05 20.67
CA GLY A 16 -7.53 3.84 20.28
C GLY A 16 -7.72 3.69 18.76
N SER A 17 -7.06 4.52 17.94
CA SER A 17 -7.12 4.41 16.48
C SER A 17 -6.55 3.08 15.99
N MET A 18 -7.16 2.57 14.91
CA MET A 18 -6.80 1.31 14.28
C MET A 18 -6.33 1.53 12.85
N ILE A 19 -5.18 0.95 12.52
CA ILE A 19 -4.58 0.97 11.19
C ILE A 19 -4.96 -0.30 10.43
N PHE A 20 -5.46 -0.14 9.22
CA PHE A 20 -5.87 -1.22 8.33
C PHE A 20 -4.96 -1.28 7.12
N GLU A 21 -4.57 -2.49 6.73
CA GLU A 21 -3.83 -2.73 5.50
C GLU A 21 -4.19 -4.09 4.90
N GLY A 22 -4.32 -4.13 3.57
CA GLY A 22 -4.48 -5.38 2.84
C GLY A 22 -3.12 -5.84 2.33
N THR A 23 -2.51 -6.83 2.98
CA THR A 23 -1.15 -7.25 2.60
C THR A 23 -0.80 -8.67 3.01
N VAL A 24 0.05 -9.29 2.21
CA VAL A 24 0.60 -10.65 2.41
C VAL A 24 2.11 -10.63 2.68
N GLY A 25 2.68 -9.43 2.85
CA GLY A 25 4.12 -9.18 2.80
C GLY A 25 4.66 -8.44 4.03
N SER A 26 5.87 -7.92 3.85
CA SER A 26 6.62 -7.20 4.89
C SER A 26 5.93 -5.92 5.37
N THR A 27 5.09 -5.30 4.54
CA THR A 27 4.32 -4.11 4.91
C THR A 27 3.48 -4.36 6.16
N GLY A 28 2.79 -5.51 6.23
CA GLY A 28 1.93 -5.83 7.38
C GLY A 28 2.73 -6.00 8.66
N ILE A 29 3.88 -6.69 8.58
CA ILE A 29 4.79 -6.90 9.71
C ILE A 29 5.36 -5.56 10.20
N SER A 30 5.76 -4.70 9.27
CA SER A 30 6.34 -3.39 9.58
C SER A 30 5.30 -2.46 10.20
N LEU A 31 4.09 -2.42 9.64
CA LEU A 31 2.97 -1.67 10.19
C LEU A 31 2.61 -2.17 11.60
N ALA A 32 2.45 -3.48 11.80
CA ALA A 32 2.16 -4.05 13.10
C ALA A 32 3.20 -3.66 14.16
N THR A 33 4.48 -3.74 13.80
CA THR A 33 5.59 -3.37 14.68
C THR A 33 5.57 -1.89 15.06
N VAL A 34 5.51 -1.00 14.07
CA VAL A 34 5.58 0.45 14.30
C VAL A 34 4.30 0.97 14.95
N ALA A 35 3.14 0.47 14.54
CA ALA A 35 1.85 0.86 15.10
C ALA A 35 1.78 0.53 16.60
N ARG A 36 2.17 -0.69 16.99
CA ARG A 36 2.22 -1.08 18.41
C ARG A 36 3.17 -0.21 19.21
N ALA A 37 4.36 0.08 18.67
CA ALA A 37 5.32 0.95 19.34
C ALA A 37 4.81 2.39 19.53
N ARG A 38 3.90 2.86 18.66
CA ARG A 38 3.29 4.19 18.70
C ARG A 38 1.91 4.24 19.36
N GLY A 39 1.42 3.14 19.93
CA GLY A 39 0.14 3.12 20.64
C GLY A 39 -1.09 3.02 19.74
N TYR A 40 -0.96 2.38 18.58
CA TYR A 40 -2.06 2.05 17.68
C TYR A 40 -2.30 0.54 17.62
N ASP A 41 -3.55 0.17 17.33
CA ASP A 41 -3.88 -1.20 16.92
C ASP A 41 -3.75 -1.35 15.40
N THR A 42 -3.50 -2.57 14.93
CA THR A 42 -3.42 -2.89 13.50
C THR A 42 -4.28 -4.08 13.15
N THR A 43 -5.02 -3.98 12.05
CA THR A 43 -5.73 -5.09 11.41
C THR A 43 -5.14 -5.33 10.02
N ILE A 44 -4.61 -6.52 9.80
CA ILE A 44 -4.07 -6.97 8.52
C ILE A 44 -5.06 -7.92 7.86
N ILE A 45 -5.53 -7.56 6.68
CA ILE A 45 -6.41 -8.41 5.88
C ILE A 45 -5.58 -9.12 4.83
N MET A 46 -5.68 -10.44 4.77
CA MET A 46 -4.89 -11.26 3.86
C MET A 46 -5.67 -12.46 3.32
N PRO A 47 -5.29 -13.01 2.16
CA PRO A 47 -5.84 -14.26 1.67
C PRO A 47 -5.59 -15.45 2.62
N ASP A 48 -6.47 -16.45 2.59
CA ASP A 48 -6.40 -17.67 3.40
C ASP A 48 -5.35 -18.69 2.91
N ASP A 49 -4.82 -18.50 1.70
CA ASP A 49 -3.73 -19.29 1.12
C ASP A 49 -2.32 -18.78 1.48
N VAL A 50 -2.22 -17.71 2.28
CA VAL A 50 -0.95 -17.20 2.81
C VAL A 50 -0.38 -18.13 3.88
N SER A 51 0.95 -18.26 3.92
CA SER A 51 1.63 -19.17 4.84
C SER A 51 1.32 -18.88 6.31
N ALA A 52 1.20 -19.94 7.10
CA ALA A 52 0.86 -19.85 8.52
C ALA A 52 1.90 -19.07 9.33
N GLU A 53 3.17 -19.12 8.94
CA GLU A 53 4.28 -18.43 9.61
C GLU A 53 4.10 -16.91 9.55
N LYS A 54 3.61 -16.38 8.42
CA LYS A 54 3.36 -14.94 8.27
C LYS A 54 2.20 -14.48 9.14
N ARG A 55 1.11 -15.25 9.16
CA ARG A 55 -0.02 -15.02 10.07
C ARG A 55 0.45 -15.04 11.53
N GLN A 56 1.22 -16.06 11.90
CA GLN A 56 1.71 -16.19 13.27
C GLN A 56 2.63 -15.02 13.67
N ALA A 57 3.51 -14.57 12.77
CA ALA A 57 4.35 -13.41 13.02
C ALA A 57 3.53 -12.14 13.29
N LEU A 58 2.48 -11.89 12.51
CA LEU A 58 1.57 -10.76 12.72
C LEU A 58 0.84 -10.82 14.06
N LEU A 59 0.31 -12.01 14.41
CA LEU A 59 -0.35 -12.21 15.71
C LEU A 59 0.61 -12.00 16.88
N CYS A 60 1.85 -12.49 16.77
CA CYS A 60 2.89 -12.27 17.79
C CYS A 60 3.26 -10.78 17.94
N LEU A 61 3.16 -10.00 16.85
CA LEU A 61 3.32 -8.55 16.86
C LEU A 61 2.06 -7.82 17.33
N GLY A 62 1.04 -8.54 17.81
CA GLY A 62 -0.20 -7.97 18.31
C GLY A 62 -1.12 -7.41 17.22
N ALA A 63 -0.93 -7.75 15.95
CA ALA A 63 -1.91 -7.39 14.93
C ALA A 63 -3.13 -8.33 14.97
N HIS A 64 -4.30 -7.78 14.69
CA HIS A 64 -5.46 -8.58 14.28
C HIS A 64 -5.25 -9.04 12.83
N VAL A 65 -5.61 -10.29 12.54
CA VAL A 65 -5.49 -10.85 11.18
C VAL A 65 -6.85 -11.33 10.72
N GLU A 66 -7.38 -10.74 9.65
CA GLU A 66 -8.61 -11.16 8.98
C GLU A 66 -8.22 -11.93 7.71
N GLN A 67 -8.54 -13.23 7.66
CA GLN A 67 -8.29 -14.05 6.48
C GLN A 67 -9.51 -14.08 5.56
N VAL A 68 -9.29 -13.93 4.26
CA VAL A 68 -10.33 -13.94 3.23
C VAL A 68 -10.00 -14.88 2.10
N ARG A 69 -11.00 -15.34 1.35
CA ARG A 69 -10.71 -16.13 0.14
C ARG A 69 -10.01 -15.26 -0.91
N PRO A 70 -9.02 -15.79 -1.65
CA PRO A 70 -8.43 -15.12 -2.79
C PRO A 70 -9.50 -14.62 -3.77
N ALA A 71 -9.44 -13.34 -4.11
CA ALA A 71 -10.37 -12.69 -5.02
C ALA A 71 -9.63 -11.76 -5.98
N SER A 72 -10.24 -11.50 -7.14
CA SER A 72 -9.70 -10.56 -8.13
C SER A 72 -9.72 -9.13 -7.59
N ILE A 73 -8.82 -8.26 -8.04
CA ILE A 73 -8.71 -6.89 -7.53
C ILE A 73 -9.95 -6.02 -7.74
N VAL A 74 -10.79 -6.37 -8.73
CA VAL A 74 -12.08 -5.70 -8.96
C VAL A 74 -13.17 -6.13 -7.98
N ASP A 75 -12.96 -7.25 -7.29
CA ASP A 75 -13.91 -7.75 -6.31
C ASP A 75 -13.80 -6.94 -5.02
N GLN A 76 -14.94 -6.50 -4.49
CA GLN A 76 -15.00 -5.79 -3.21
C GLN A 76 -14.51 -6.65 -2.04
N LYS A 77 -14.61 -7.98 -2.17
CA LYS A 77 -14.12 -8.94 -1.17
C LYS A 77 -12.61 -9.17 -1.23
N GLN A 78 -11.92 -8.59 -2.21
CA GLN A 78 -10.48 -8.66 -2.26
C GLN A 78 -9.86 -7.94 -1.06
N PHE A 79 -8.80 -8.52 -0.49
CA PHE A 79 -8.24 -8.14 0.80
C PHE A 79 -7.84 -6.66 0.94
N VAL A 80 -7.38 -5.98 -0.14
CA VAL A 80 -7.07 -4.54 -0.12
C VAL A 80 -8.34 -3.70 -0.10
N ASN A 81 -9.32 -4.03 -0.95
CA ASN A 81 -10.61 -3.34 -0.97
C ASN A 81 -11.35 -3.51 0.36
N LEU A 82 -11.30 -4.71 0.93
CA LEU A 82 -11.90 -4.98 2.23
C LEU A 82 -11.19 -4.18 3.34
N ALA A 83 -9.86 -4.07 3.32
CA ALA A 83 -9.13 -3.28 4.30
C ALA A 83 -9.54 -1.80 4.27
N ARG A 84 -9.70 -1.24 3.07
CA ARG A 84 -10.25 0.11 2.88
C ARG A 84 -11.66 0.23 3.47
N GLN A 85 -12.53 -0.75 3.22
CA GLN A 85 -13.89 -0.77 3.77
C GLN A 85 -13.90 -0.87 5.29
N ARG A 86 -13.06 -1.73 5.89
CA ARG A 86 -12.95 -1.86 7.36
C ARG A 86 -12.47 -0.57 8.00
N ALA A 87 -11.50 0.12 7.40
CA ALA A 87 -11.06 1.42 7.89
C ALA A 87 -12.19 2.45 7.89
N LEU A 88 -12.94 2.54 6.79
CA LEU A 88 -14.09 3.46 6.68
C LEU A 88 -15.24 3.12 7.64
N ALA A 89 -15.40 1.84 7.98
CA ALA A 89 -16.42 1.34 8.89
C ALA A 89 -15.98 1.34 10.36
N PHE A 90 -14.70 1.57 10.65
CA PHE A 90 -14.19 1.57 12.02
C PHE A 90 -14.85 2.68 12.84
N GLY A 91 -15.29 2.35 14.06
CA GLY A 91 -16.14 3.23 14.88
C GLY A 91 -17.63 3.17 14.55
N ARG A 92 -18.03 2.47 13.46
CA ARG A 92 -19.44 2.21 13.06
C ARG A 92 -19.81 0.73 13.08
N THR A 93 -18.83 -0.17 13.14
CA THR A 93 -19.06 -1.62 13.05
C THR A 93 -18.08 -2.37 13.94
N THR A 94 -18.58 -3.30 14.73
CA THR A 94 -17.78 -4.23 15.54
C THR A 94 -17.15 -5.28 14.61
N LEU A 95 -15.82 -5.36 14.58
CA LEU A 95 -15.11 -6.44 13.88
C LEU A 95 -15.28 -7.75 14.66
N PRO A 96 -15.51 -8.90 14.01
CA PRO A 96 -15.48 -10.18 14.70
C PRO A 96 -14.08 -10.41 15.26
N GLN A 97 -13.93 -10.34 16.58
CA GLN A 97 -12.72 -10.83 17.22
C GLN A 97 -12.80 -12.35 17.23
N GLU A 98 -12.02 -13.04 16.39
CA GLU A 98 -11.67 -14.43 16.68
C GLU A 98 -10.71 -14.44 17.87
N SER A 99 -11.29 -14.30 19.06
CA SER A 99 -10.62 -14.56 20.31
C SER A 99 -10.58 -16.08 20.53
N VAL A 100 -9.47 -16.55 21.11
CA VAL A 100 -9.10 -17.97 21.31
C VAL A 100 -9.96 -18.65 22.39
N LYS A 101 -11.29 -18.44 22.40
CA LYS A 101 -12.17 -18.91 23.49
C LYS A 101 -13.41 -19.70 23.08
N ASP A 102 -13.81 -19.73 21.81
CA ASP A 102 -15.10 -20.33 21.43
C ASP A 102 -14.98 -21.76 20.89
N ALA A 103 -14.29 -22.60 21.66
CA ALA A 103 -14.52 -24.04 21.65
C ALA A 103 -15.04 -24.43 23.03
N VAL A 104 -16.23 -23.94 23.39
CA VAL A 104 -17.22 -24.53 24.31
C VAL A 104 -18.41 -23.57 24.40
N GLU A 105 -19.61 -24.15 24.26
CA GLU A 105 -20.94 -23.61 24.57
C GLU A 105 -21.76 -22.89 23.47
N THR A 106 -22.90 -23.54 23.20
CA THR A 106 -23.92 -23.28 22.20
C THR A 106 -25.17 -22.62 22.79
N ALA A 107 -25.84 -21.81 21.96
CA ALA A 107 -27.29 -21.57 21.83
C ALA A 107 -28.04 -20.56 22.76
N SER A 108 -28.68 -19.54 22.12
CA SER A 108 -30.09 -19.08 22.30
C SER A 108 -30.25 -17.60 21.86
N GLU A 109 -30.79 -17.31 20.67
CA GLU A 109 -32.15 -16.78 20.32
C GLU A 109 -32.38 -15.24 20.33
N ALA A 110 -32.94 -14.78 19.19
CA ALA A 110 -33.85 -13.64 18.92
C ALA A 110 -33.33 -12.20 18.61
N ASP A 111 -33.97 -11.57 17.62
CA ASP A 111 -33.86 -10.20 17.02
C ASP A 111 -35.33 -9.71 16.73
N PRO A 112 -35.72 -8.43 16.41
CA PRO A 112 -34.91 -7.23 16.09
C PRO A 112 -35.40 -5.79 16.49
N ALA A 113 -34.46 -4.82 16.32
CA ALA A 113 -34.56 -3.40 15.83
C ALA A 113 -34.94 -2.20 16.76
N PRO A 114 -34.60 -0.92 16.40
CA PRO A 114 -33.29 -0.27 16.55
C PRO A 114 -33.38 1.14 17.23
N PRO A 115 -32.28 1.90 17.39
CA PRO A 115 -32.42 3.35 17.19
C PRO A 115 -31.33 4.00 16.32
N THR A 116 -31.85 4.66 15.28
CA THR A 116 -31.54 6.01 14.76
C THR A 116 -30.11 6.42 14.42
N ASP A 117 -29.97 6.76 13.14
CA ASP A 117 -28.88 7.44 12.44
C ASP A 117 -28.32 8.66 13.18
N ASP A 118 -26.99 8.71 13.27
CA ASP A 118 -26.23 9.96 13.15
C ASP A 118 -25.10 9.73 12.13
N ILE A 119 -25.37 10.13 10.89
CA ILE A 119 -24.42 10.13 9.79
C ILE A 119 -23.66 11.45 9.82
N VAL A 120 -22.34 11.42 10.01
CA VAL A 120 -21.45 12.51 9.57
C VAL A 120 -20.37 11.90 8.70
N VAL A 121 -20.46 12.21 7.40
CA VAL A 121 -19.46 11.89 6.37
C VAL A 121 -18.57 13.12 6.23
N ALA A 122 -17.27 12.99 6.49
CA ALA A 122 -16.30 13.99 6.07
C ALA A 122 -15.63 13.54 4.77
N SER A 123 -16.30 13.82 3.65
CA SER A 123 -15.63 13.98 2.36
C SER A 123 -15.57 15.47 2.06
N GLN A 124 -14.38 16.05 2.21
CA GLN A 124 -13.97 17.41 1.80
C GLN A 124 -15.03 18.52 1.92
N ALA A 125 -14.94 19.31 2.99
CA ALA A 125 -15.59 20.62 3.05
C ALA A 125 -14.65 21.66 3.68
N SER A 126 -14.61 22.83 3.05
CA SER A 126 -13.83 24.02 3.43
C SER A 126 -14.18 24.54 4.84
N PRO A 127 -13.25 25.26 5.51
CA PRO A 127 -13.28 25.46 6.98
C PRO A 127 -14.36 26.41 7.52
N THR A 128 -15.25 26.95 6.69
CA THR A 128 -16.00 28.16 7.05
C THR A 128 -17.45 27.94 7.49
N GLU A 129 -17.99 26.71 7.43
CA GLU A 129 -19.42 26.47 7.71
C GLU A 129 -19.71 25.87 9.10
N ALA A 130 -18.69 25.60 9.92
CA ALA A 130 -18.86 25.00 11.26
C ALA A 130 -19.13 26.00 12.40
N LEU A 131 -19.20 27.30 12.12
CA LEU A 131 -19.38 28.35 13.12
C LEU A 131 -20.82 28.86 13.12
N HIS A 132 -21.76 28.17 13.77
CA HIS A 132 -22.90 28.77 14.51
C HIS A 132 -23.80 27.67 15.12
N GLN A 133 -23.45 27.18 16.31
CA GLN A 133 -24.43 26.73 17.31
C GLN A 133 -23.92 27.09 18.73
N PRO A 134 -24.80 27.51 19.67
CA PRO A 134 -24.36 28.30 20.83
C PRO A 134 -23.74 27.50 21.99
N ASN A 135 -23.42 26.21 21.82
CA ASN A 135 -22.84 25.35 22.87
C ASN A 135 -21.52 24.65 22.44
N GLY A 136 -20.81 25.19 21.44
CA GLY A 136 -19.76 24.51 20.68
C GLY A 136 -18.36 24.35 21.29
N ALA A 137 -18.13 24.60 22.58
CA ALA A 137 -16.76 24.58 23.13
C ALA A 137 -16.28 23.18 23.61
N LEU A 138 -17.19 22.28 24.00
CA LEU A 138 -16.82 20.95 24.52
C LEU A 138 -16.87 19.83 23.47
N ARG A 139 -17.69 19.99 22.42
CA ARG A 139 -17.89 18.96 21.38
C ARG A 139 -16.75 18.89 20.35
N GLY A 140 -15.93 19.95 20.25
CA GLY A 140 -14.80 20.02 19.31
C GLY A 140 -13.62 19.14 19.73
N LEU A 141 -13.35 19.05 21.04
CA LEU A 141 -12.24 18.24 21.58
C LEU A 141 -12.57 16.74 21.59
N GLU A 142 -13.83 16.38 21.87
CA GLU A 142 -14.27 14.97 21.91
C GLU A 142 -14.23 14.29 20.53
N LEU A 143 -14.37 15.04 19.43
CA LEU A 143 -14.27 14.54 18.05
C LEU A 143 -12.81 14.42 17.55
N GLU A 144 -11.90 15.20 18.13
CA GLU A 144 -10.46 15.11 17.82
C GLU A 144 -9.83 13.86 18.45
N GLU A 145 -10.29 13.45 19.64
CA GLU A 145 -9.73 12.31 20.38
C GLU A 145 -10.42 10.95 20.12
N ALA A 146 -11.54 10.94 19.39
CA ALA A 146 -12.25 9.69 19.11
C ALA A 146 -11.40 8.71 18.27
N PRO A 147 -11.43 7.38 18.55
CA PRO A 147 -10.76 6.36 17.76
C PRO A 147 -11.08 6.42 16.27
N ARG A 148 -10.06 6.37 15.40
CA ARG A 148 -10.21 6.44 13.93
C ARG A 148 -9.71 5.19 13.24
N GLY A 149 -10.34 4.86 12.11
CA GLY A 149 -9.84 3.84 11.20
C GLY A 149 -8.98 4.49 10.12
N PHE A 150 -7.72 4.09 10.02
CA PHE A 150 -6.79 4.61 9.03
C PHE A 150 -6.37 3.51 8.05
N PHE A 151 -6.64 3.71 6.76
CA PHE A 151 -6.18 2.79 5.72
C PHE A 151 -4.81 3.23 5.20
N ALA A 152 -3.77 2.43 5.41
CA ALA A 152 -2.40 2.81 5.09
C ALA A 152 -2.15 2.97 3.57
N ASP A 153 -2.88 2.21 2.76
CA ASP A 153 -2.94 2.30 1.29
C ASP A 153 -1.56 2.30 0.60
N GLN A 154 -0.73 1.29 0.88
CA GLN A 154 0.66 1.25 0.39
C GLN A 154 0.86 1.42 -1.14
N PHE A 155 -0.19 1.21 -1.94
CA PHE A 155 -0.15 1.33 -3.40
C PHE A 155 -0.32 2.78 -3.88
N GLU A 156 -1.12 3.58 -3.18
CA GLU A 156 -1.48 4.95 -3.57
C GLU A 156 -0.84 6.01 -2.66
N ASN A 157 -0.42 5.62 -1.45
CA ASN A 157 0.12 6.55 -0.48
C ASN A 157 1.54 7.00 -0.88
N ARG A 158 1.68 8.29 -1.18
CA ARG A 158 2.94 8.91 -1.61
C ARG A 158 4.06 8.78 -0.56
N SER A 159 3.72 8.66 0.72
CA SER A 159 4.68 8.32 1.79
C SER A 159 5.54 7.09 1.45
N ASN A 160 5.01 6.12 0.70
CA ASN A 160 5.78 4.94 0.25
C ASN A 160 6.95 5.35 -0.64
N HIS A 161 6.67 6.14 -1.68
CA HIS A 161 7.67 6.71 -2.57
C HIS A 161 8.65 7.62 -1.81
N ASP A 162 8.11 8.53 -1.02
CA ASP A 162 8.89 9.59 -0.36
C ASP A 162 9.86 9.01 0.68
N ALA A 163 9.49 7.92 1.37
CA ALA A 163 10.40 7.21 2.26
C ALA A 163 11.69 6.73 1.56
N HIS A 164 11.57 6.30 0.30
CA HIS A 164 12.71 5.86 -0.49
C HIS A 164 13.47 7.01 -1.14
N TYR A 165 12.77 8.07 -1.55
CA TYR A 165 13.39 9.27 -2.11
C TYR A 165 14.18 10.06 -1.05
N LEU A 166 13.65 10.18 0.18
CA LEU A 166 14.27 10.94 1.27
C LEU A 166 15.19 10.08 2.15
N GLY A 167 15.03 8.75 2.14
CA GLY A 167 15.84 7.82 2.92
C GLY A 167 16.77 6.99 2.05
N THR A 168 16.22 5.93 1.42
CA THR A 168 17.00 4.89 0.72
C THR A 168 17.94 5.44 -0.37
N GLY A 169 17.46 6.38 -1.21
CA GLY A 169 18.25 7.01 -2.26
C GLY A 169 19.49 7.75 -1.74
N PRO A 170 19.32 8.76 -0.86
CA PRO A 170 20.43 9.48 -0.23
C PRO A 170 21.40 8.58 0.51
N GLU A 171 20.89 7.55 1.20
CA GLU A 171 21.73 6.58 1.90
C GLU A 171 22.66 5.83 0.94
N ILE A 172 22.13 5.27 -0.14
CA ILE A 172 22.91 4.56 -1.16
C ILE A 172 23.93 5.50 -1.80
N TRP A 173 23.53 6.71 -2.20
CA TRP A 173 24.43 7.68 -2.83
C TRP A 173 25.62 8.03 -1.93
N ARG A 174 25.34 8.33 -0.66
CA ARG A 174 26.36 8.65 0.35
C ARG A 174 27.28 7.46 0.62
N GLN A 175 26.71 6.26 0.82
CA GLN A 175 27.47 5.05 1.16
C GLN A 175 28.36 4.58 0.01
N THR A 176 27.97 4.85 -1.24
CA THR A 176 28.76 4.55 -2.44
C THR A 176 29.68 5.70 -2.86
N ASN A 177 29.70 6.81 -2.13
CA ASN A 177 30.47 8.00 -2.47
C ASN A 177 30.22 8.48 -3.92
N GLY A 178 28.98 8.33 -4.40
CA GLY A 178 28.58 8.73 -5.76
C GLY A 178 29.13 7.86 -6.90
N THR A 179 29.78 6.73 -6.63
CA THR A 179 30.41 5.89 -7.66
C THR A 179 29.47 4.83 -8.23
N LEU A 180 28.15 4.98 -8.09
CA LEU A 180 27.17 4.00 -8.57
C LEU A 180 26.96 4.15 -10.09
N ASP A 181 26.91 3.03 -10.81
CA ASP A 181 26.61 2.99 -12.25
C ASP A 181 25.22 2.44 -12.56
N ALA A 182 24.68 1.59 -11.68
CA ALA A 182 23.36 1.01 -11.84
C ALA A 182 22.70 0.73 -10.48
N PHE A 183 21.38 0.86 -10.45
CA PHE A 183 20.51 0.45 -9.35
C PHE A 183 19.46 -0.54 -9.88
N VAL A 184 19.33 -1.68 -9.19
CA VAL A 184 18.41 -2.75 -9.59
C VAL A 184 17.46 -3.06 -8.43
N ALA A 185 16.16 -3.05 -8.69
CA ALA A 185 15.15 -3.39 -7.70
C ALA A 185 13.98 -4.14 -8.33
N GLY A 186 13.37 -5.06 -7.59
CA GLY A 186 12.05 -5.58 -7.94
C GLY A 186 10.95 -4.57 -7.57
N ALA A 187 9.74 -4.78 -8.06
CA ALA A 187 8.60 -3.92 -7.75
C ALA A 187 7.34 -4.72 -7.40
N GLY A 188 6.83 -4.51 -6.18
CA GLY A 188 5.46 -4.87 -5.81
C GLY A 188 4.57 -3.63 -5.90
N THR A 189 4.66 -2.75 -4.90
CA THR A 189 4.01 -1.42 -4.91
C THR A 189 4.72 -0.40 -5.81
N GLY A 190 5.99 -0.65 -6.13
CA GLY A 190 6.83 0.23 -6.94
C GLY A 190 7.54 1.35 -6.17
N GLY A 191 7.18 1.63 -4.91
CA GLY A 191 7.74 2.74 -4.13
C GLY A 191 9.27 2.73 -4.03
N THR A 192 9.88 1.56 -3.86
CA THR A 192 11.35 1.44 -3.72
C THR A 192 12.08 1.82 -4.99
N ILE A 193 11.67 1.25 -6.14
CA ILE A 193 12.34 1.55 -7.41
C ILE A 193 12.07 3.00 -7.83
N SER A 194 10.87 3.54 -7.56
CA SER A 194 10.53 4.91 -7.92
C SER A 194 11.21 5.97 -7.07
N GLY A 195 11.08 5.91 -5.75
CA GLY A 195 11.71 6.90 -4.87
C GLY A 195 13.23 6.87 -4.94
N THR A 196 13.82 5.69 -4.85
CA THR A 196 15.29 5.53 -4.93
C THR A 196 15.80 5.91 -6.33
N GLY A 197 15.13 5.44 -7.37
CA GLY A 197 15.54 5.69 -8.75
C GLY A 197 15.45 7.17 -9.14
N GLN A 198 14.39 7.87 -8.71
CA GLN A 198 14.25 9.30 -8.92
C GLN A 198 15.40 10.06 -8.26
N TYR A 199 15.67 9.83 -6.96
CA TYR A 199 16.75 10.52 -6.26
C TYR A 199 18.10 10.28 -6.95
N LEU A 200 18.43 9.03 -7.27
CA LEU A 200 19.72 8.70 -7.90
C LEU A 200 19.87 9.33 -9.29
N LYS A 201 18.79 9.42 -10.08
CA LYS A 201 18.79 10.12 -11.38
C LYS A 201 19.00 11.62 -11.26
N GLU A 202 18.52 12.25 -10.19
CA GLU A 202 18.78 13.67 -9.93
C GLU A 202 20.26 13.92 -9.58
N GLN A 203 20.94 12.95 -8.96
CA GLN A 203 22.38 13.05 -8.67
C GLN A 203 23.25 12.71 -9.89
N LYS A 204 22.87 11.67 -10.65
CA LYS A 204 23.62 11.16 -11.80
C LYS A 204 22.63 10.74 -12.90
N PRO A 205 22.27 11.64 -13.84
CA PRO A 205 21.24 11.39 -14.86
C PRO A 205 21.51 10.15 -15.74
N GLU A 206 22.79 9.80 -15.95
CA GLU A 206 23.22 8.64 -16.73
C GLU A 206 23.15 7.30 -15.98
N LEU A 207 22.90 7.32 -14.66
CA LEU A 207 22.84 6.12 -13.83
C LEU A 207 21.70 5.19 -14.28
N LEU A 208 22.00 3.90 -14.47
CA LEU A 208 21.02 2.95 -14.97
C LEU A 208 20.05 2.52 -13.87
N ILE A 209 18.75 2.71 -14.08
CA ILE A 209 17.70 2.15 -13.22
C ILE A 209 17.10 0.92 -13.90
N ALA A 210 17.23 -0.24 -13.26
CA ALA A 210 16.73 -1.51 -13.79
C ALA A 210 15.64 -2.12 -12.91
N LEU A 211 14.50 -2.45 -13.51
CA LEU A 211 13.43 -3.22 -12.86
C LEU A 211 13.71 -4.72 -12.99
N ALA A 212 13.73 -5.44 -11.86
CA ALA A 212 13.71 -6.90 -11.84
C ALA A 212 12.26 -7.40 -11.72
N ASP A 213 11.64 -7.76 -12.85
CA ASP A 213 10.22 -8.13 -12.90
C ASP A 213 10.05 -9.65 -13.08
N PRO A 214 9.38 -10.35 -12.13
CA PRO A 214 9.13 -11.78 -12.28
C PRO A 214 8.11 -12.05 -13.40
N GLN A 215 8.23 -13.23 -14.00
CA GLN A 215 7.32 -13.67 -15.05
C GLN A 215 5.86 -13.69 -14.58
N GLY A 216 4.95 -13.14 -15.38
CA GLY A 216 3.53 -13.02 -15.02
C GLY A 216 3.20 -11.75 -14.24
N SER A 217 4.15 -10.82 -14.06
CA SER A 217 3.87 -9.46 -13.65
C SER A 217 3.55 -8.59 -14.87
N GLY A 218 2.54 -7.73 -14.74
CA GLY A 218 2.20 -6.75 -15.78
C GLY A 218 3.16 -5.55 -15.88
N LEU A 219 4.12 -5.39 -14.95
CA LEU A 219 4.95 -4.18 -14.86
C LEU A 219 5.92 -4.02 -16.02
N TYR A 220 6.55 -5.10 -16.46
CA TYR A 220 7.36 -5.12 -17.66
C TYR A 220 6.55 -4.64 -18.88
N ASN A 221 5.31 -5.12 -19.05
CA ASN A 221 4.47 -4.75 -20.18
C ASN A 221 3.99 -3.29 -20.07
N LYS A 222 3.81 -2.77 -18.85
CA LYS A 222 3.48 -1.37 -18.62
C LYS A 222 4.62 -0.44 -18.99
N ILE A 223 5.84 -0.78 -18.64
CA ILE A 223 7.03 0.00 -19.01
C ILE A 223 7.25 -0.08 -20.52
N ARG A 224 7.16 -1.27 -21.11
CA ARG A 224 7.54 -1.49 -22.50
C ARG A 224 6.47 -1.05 -23.51
N TYR A 225 5.20 -1.27 -23.18
CA TYR A 225 4.08 -1.14 -24.12
C TYR A 225 2.98 -0.19 -23.61
N GLY A 226 3.12 0.37 -22.41
CA GLY A 226 2.08 1.19 -21.78
C GLY A 226 0.89 0.40 -21.21
N VAL A 227 0.90 -0.94 -21.30
CA VAL A 227 -0.22 -1.83 -20.94
C VAL A 227 0.15 -2.75 -19.77
N MET A 228 -0.60 -2.73 -18.67
CA MET A 228 -0.43 -3.65 -17.54
C MET A 228 -1.12 -5.00 -17.82
N PHE A 229 -0.48 -5.90 -18.57
CA PHE A 229 -1.03 -7.24 -18.86
C PHE A 229 0.08 -8.23 -19.24
N ASP A 230 0.13 -9.43 -18.65
CA ASP A 230 0.96 -10.55 -19.13
C ASP A 230 0.09 -11.76 -19.53
N PRO A 231 0.30 -12.39 -20.70
CA PRO A 231 -0.46 -13.56 -21.14
C PRO A 231 -0.46 -14.74 -20.16
N LYS A 232 0.54 -14.85 -19.27
CA LYS A 232 0.67 -15.90 -18.25
C LYS A 232 -0.14 -15.61 -16.99
N GLU A 233 -0.71 -14.41 -16.83
CA GLU A 233 -1.76 -14.11 -15.84
C GLU A 233 -3.13 -14.69 -16.24
N LYS A 234 -3.21 -15.41 -17.37
CA LYS A 234 -4.46 -15.99 -17.89
C LYS A 234 -4.81 -17.28 -17.15
N GLU A 235 -5.72 -17.17 -16.18
CA GLU A 235 -6.36 -18.30 -15.51
C GLU A 235 -7.77 -18.52 -16.11
N GLY A 236 -7.87 -19.43 -17.09
CA GLY A 236 -9.13 -19.71 -17.82
C GLY A 236 -9.57 -18.58 -18.77
N SER A 237 -10.88 -18.29 -18.81
CA SER A 237 -11.49 -17.24 -19.67
C SER A 237 -11.56 -15.86 -19.01
N LYS A 238 -11.16 -15.73 -17.73
CA LYS A 238 -11.23 -14.47 -16.99
C LYS A 238 -9.87 -13.77 -16.99
N ARG A 239 -9.88 -12.55 -17.52
CA ARG A 239 -8.75 -11.61 -17.57
C ARG A 239 -8.47 -11.13 -16.14
N ARG A 240 -7.26 -11.33 -15.61
CA ARG A 240 -6.79 -10.49 -14.48
C ARG A 240 -6.25 -9.19 -15.08
N HIS A 241 -6.54 -8.07 -14.42
CA HIS A 241 -5.91 -6.78 -14.69
C HIS A 241 -5.68 -6.06 -13.37
N GLN A 242 -4.53 -5.39 -13.35
CA GLN A 242 -4.12 -4.27 -12.51
C GLN A 242 -3.58 -4.61 -11.12
N VAL A 243 -2.25 -4.68 -11.00
CA VAL A 243 -1.55 -4.16 -9.81
C VAL A 243 -1.47 -2.64 -9.97
N ARG A 244 -1.81 -1.87 -8.95
CA ARG A 244 -1.68 -0.41 -9.00
C ARG A 244 -0.27 -0.01 -8.60
N VAL A 245 0.51 0.45 -9.56
CA VAL A 245 1.75 1.19 -9.32
C VAL A 245 1.54 2.58 -9.89
N LEU A 246 1.47 3.59 -9.01
CA LEU A 246 1.09 4.95 -9.39
C LEU A 246 2.23 5.72 -10.06
N VAL A 247 3.48 5.45 -9.65
CA VAL A 247 4.66 6.21 -10.10
C VAL A 247 5.85 5.28 -10.28
N LEU A 248 6.44 5.29 -11.48
CA LEU A 248 7.74 4.68 -11.79
C LEU A 248 8.66 5.79 -12.34
N PRO A 249 9.97 5.76 -12.05
CA PRO A 249 10.91 6.72 -12.61
C PRO A 249 11.21 6.33 -14.08
N PRO A 250 12.01 7.13 -14.81
CA PRO A 250 12.57 6.68 -16.08
C PRO A 250 13.39 5.39 -15.87
N ILE A 251 12.81 4.24 -16.22
CA ILE A 251 13.45 2.92 -16.13
C ILE A 251 14.17 2.67 -17.46
N ASN A 252 15.48 2.48 -17.38
CA ASN A 252 16.32 2.28 -18.56
C ASN A 252 16.50 0.81 -18.93
N GLU A 253 16.30 -0.12 -17.99
CA GLU A 253 16.40 -1.55 -18.26
C GLU A 253 15.29 -2.32 -17.51
N VAL A 254 14.74 -3.36 -18.14
CA VAL A 254 13.93 -4.34 -17.41
C VAL A 254 14.58 -5.72 -17.56
N LEU A 255 14.86 -6.33 -16.41
CA LEU A 255 15.41 -7.67 -16.25
C LEU A 255 14.23 -8.60 -15.97
N THR A 256 13.98 -9.55 -16.87
CA THR A 256 12.97 -10.59 -16.69
C THR A 256 13.64 -11.95 -16.55
N ASP A 257 13.16 -12.75 -15.60
CA ASP A 257 13.66 -14.13 -15.42
C ASP A 257 12.79 -15.11 -16.23
N CYS A 258 13.41 -15.80 -17.18
CA CYS A 258 12.78 -16.85 -17.98
C CYS A 258 12.96 -18.18 -17.26
N VAL A 259 11.99 -18.60 -16.44
CA VAL A 259 12.02 -19.95 -15.85
C VAL A 259 11.71 -20.97 -16.95
N GLY A 260 12.75 -21.66 -17.43
CA GLY A 260 12.66 -22.66 -18.51
C GLY A 260 13.95 -23.01 -19.25
N GLY A 261 15.13 -22.61 -18.74
CA GLY A 261 16.42 -23.00 -19.34
C GLY A 261 16.82 -22.25 -20.61
N HIS A 262 16.17 -21.14 -20.95
CA HIS A 262 16.55 -20.27 -22.07
C HIS A 262 16.78 -18.84 -21.58
N GLY A 263 18.05 -18.51 -21.30
CA GLY A 263 18.65 -17.16 -21.30
C GLY A 263 17.99 -16.04 -20.46
N ARG A 264 18.79 -15.33 -19.66
CA ARG A 264 18.36 -14.03 -19.11
C ARG A 264 18.10 -13.06 -20.25
N ARG A 265 16.92 -12.43 -20.30
CA ARG A 265 16.62 -11.38 -21.28
C ARG A 265 16.89 -10.01 -20.66
N ARG A 266 17.84 -9.27 -21.23
CA ARG A 266 18.06 -7.84 -20.96
C ARG A 266 17.47 -7.04 -22.10
N ASP A 267 16.50 -6.19 -21.79
CA ASP A 267 15.99 -5.21 -22.73
C ASP A 267 16.31 -3.79 -22.20
N ARG A 268 17.11 -3.04 -22.96
CA ARG A 268 17.36 -1.60 -22.73
C ARG A 268 16.22 -0.78 -23.31
N TYR A 269 15.88 0.29 -22.61
CA TYR A 269 14.86 1.25 -22.98
C TYR A 269 15.42 2.68 -22.87
N GLN A 270 15.16 3.48 -23.89
CA GLN A 270 15.30 4.94 -23.84
C GLN A 270 13.90 5.52 -23.62
N SER A 271 13.75 6.44 -22.68
CA SER A 271 12.46 7.11 -22.49
C SER A 271 12.05 7.85 -23.76
N PRO A 272 10.75 7.98 -24.09
CA PRO A 272 10.29 8.71 -25.27
C PRO A 272 10.83 10.17 -25.36
N ASP A 273 11.13 10.80 -24.22
CA ASP A 273 11.71 12.14 -24.15
C ASP A 273 13.16 12.22 -24.68
N GLU A 274 13.91 11.11 -24.68
CA GLU A 274 15.24 11.03 -25.30
C GLU A 274 15.15 10.87 -26.83
N GLU A 275 14.14 10.18 -27.35
CA GLU A 275 13.89 10.09 -28.80
C GLU A 275 13.53 11.46 -29.41
N LEU A 276 12.76 12.29 -28.69
CA LEU A 276 12.45 13.66 -29.13
C LEU A 276 13.68 14.58 -29.14
N ARG A 277 14.62 14.39 -28.19
CA ARG A 277 15.88 15.15 -28.16
C ARG A 277 16.88 14.66 -29.22
N ALA A 278 16.88 13.37 -29.53
CA ALA A 278 17.70 12.82 -30.61
C ALA A 278 17.18 13.22 -32.01
N GLY A 279 15.86 13.38 -32.18
CA GLY A 279 15.23 13.79 -33.44
C GLY A 279 15.28 15.29 -33.77
N THR A 280 15.82 16.13 -32.88
CA THR A 280 15.91 17.60 -33.08
C THR A 280 17.33 18.09 -33.35
N ALA A 281 18.31 17.19 -33.46
CA ALA A 281 19.70 17.52 -33.76
C ALA A 281 20.08 17.43 -35.26
N ASP A 282 19.19 16.92 -36.11
CA ASP A 282 19.37 16.87 -37.57
C ASP A 282 18.15 17.47 -38.30
N ASN A 283 18.12 18.81 -38.39
CA ASN A 283 17.54 19.57 -39.52
C ASN A 283 17.89 21.06 -39.42
#